data_AF-A0A3D0EWN0-F1
#
_entry.id   AF-A0A3D0EWN0-F1
#
_cell.length_a   1.000
_cell.length_b   1.000
_cell.length_c   1.000
_cell.angle_alpha   90.00
_cell.angle_beta   90.00
_cell.angle_gamma   90.00
#
_symmetry.space_group_name_H-M   'P 1'
#
loop_
_entity.id
_entity.type
_entity.pdbx_description
1 polymer ?
#
loop_
_entity_poly.entity_id
_entity_poly.type
_entity_poly.pdbx_seq_one_letter_code
_entity_poly.pdbx_strand_id
1 'polypeptide(L)'
;MSLELLSNSIHSLKMNWPNNWLGVKEIFESCCQRLGAISATDPDADRISRLVSAGLSTANFIEHSCKKMARKDKEPNYHSRLHTAIVLQSLTTLLLEQRRLNKEISNTLTKDEIVTLVAMAGHDAGHNGTRNAYTCQLESRSFEYIRPLLDAAKCDERDIYAIKRIIWSTDPALIPALHKGADSLGKFDLSHPVCQAIICQEADILASVIPQFQEELTQQLATEWNKVDPMSAEGLLSTGGRKYFLTHLAKFSSPASHSLGLPQLIDGQLADLKIKQSSTNI
;
A
#
# COMPACT_ATOMS: atom_id res chain seq x y z
N MET A 1 -8.41 14.87 4.61
CA MET A 1 -9.26 13.68 4.35
C MET A 1 -9.38 12.93 5.67
N SER A 2 -10.47 12.20 5.97
CA SER A 2 -10.59 11.48 7.26
C SER A 2 -10.44 9.97 7.08
N LEU A 3 -10.05 9.27 8.15
CA LEU A 3 -10.07 7.80 8.18
C LEU A 3 -11.48 7.22 7.96
N GLU A 4 -12.52 7.95 8.33
CA GLU A 4 -13.90 7.56 8.07
C GLU A 4 -14.22 7.50 6.57
N LEU A 5 -13.82 8.51 5.79
CA LEU A 5 -14.01 8.51 4.33
C LEU A 5 -13.23 7.38 3.65
N LEU A 6 -12.00 7.12 4.11
CA LEU A 6 -11.22 5.98 3.64
C LEU A 6 -11.92 4.66 4.00
N SER A 7 -12.42 4.52 5.22
CA SER A 7 -13.11 3.32 5.67
C SER A 7 -14.38 3.04 4.86
N ASN A 8 -15.17 4.08 4.56
CA ASN A 8 -16.33 3.96 3.68
C ASN A 8 -15.93 3.55 2.25
N SER A 9 -14.80 4.08 1.75
CA SER A 9 -14.27 3.72 0.43
C SER A 9 -13.83 2.25 0.38
N ILE A 10 -13.09 1.77 1.39
CA ILE A 10 -12.68 0.37 1.52
C ILE A 10 -13.91 -0.54 1.67
N HIS A 11 -14.88 -0.16 2.49
CA HIS A 11 -16.12 -0.92 2.65
C HIS A 11 -16.87 -1.07 1.32
N SER A 12 -16.99 0.01 0.54
CA SER A 12 -17.60 -0.03 -0.80
C SER A 12 -16.86 -0.97 -1.77
N LEU A 13 -15.52 -0.95 -1.76
CA LEU A 13 -14.72 -1.90 -2.55
C LEU A 13 -15.04 -3.35 -2.18
N LYS A 14 -15.06 -3.65 -0.88
CA LYS A 14 -15.32 -5.00 -0.35
C LYS A 14 -16.74 -5.48 -0.68
N MET A 15 -17.74 -4.61 -0.57
CA MET A 15 -19.14 -4.96 -0.86
C MET A 15 -19.39 -5.35 -2.33
N ASN A 16 -18.57 -4.83 -3.25
CA ASN A 16 -18.69 -5.12 -4.68
C ASN A 16 -17.74 -6.24 -5.16
N TRP A 17 -16.81 -6.68 -4.31
CA TRP A 17 -15.80 -7.68 -4.64
C TRP A 17 -16.37 -9.12 -4.63
N PRO A 18 -15.95 -10.01 -5.55
CA PRO A 18 -15.09 -9.76 -6.71
C PRO A 18 -15.85 -9.44 -8.00
N ASN A 19 -17.17 -9.61 -8.03
CA ASN A 19 -17.92 -9.73 -9.29
C ASN A 19 -18.45 -8.40 -9.84
N ASN A 20 -18.71 -7.42 -8.98
CA ASN A 20 -19.40 -6.16 -9.34
C ASN A 20 -18.52 -4.92 -9.16
N TRP A 21 -17.25 -5.11 -8.79
CA TRP A 21 -16.33 -4.01 -8.52
C TRP A 21 -15.75 -3.42 -9.81
N LEU A 22 -15.27 -2.18 -9.73
CA LEU A 22 -14.84 -1.40 -10.90
C LEU A 22 -13.58 -1.97 -11.57
N GLY A 23 -12.67 -2.55 -10.80
CA GLY A 23 -11.35 -3.00 -11.27
C GLY A 23 -10.20 -2.09 -10.84
N VAL A 24 -8.97 -2.61 -10.83
CA VAL A 24 -7.80 -1.86 -10.34
C VAL A 24 -7.50 -0.61 -11.18
N LYS A 25 -7.74 -0.67 -12.51
CA LYS A 25 -7.46 0.44 -13.44
C LYS A 25 -8.34 1.65 -13.14
N GLU A 26 -9.63 1.45 -12.96
CA GLU A 26 -10.62 2.48 -12.66
C GLU A 26 -10.34 3.10 -11.29
N ILE A 27 -9.90 2.30 -10.31
CA ILE A 27 -9.47 2.81 -9.01
C ILE A 27 -8.21 3.66 -9.13
N PHE A 28 -7.21 3.22 -9.89
CA PHE A 28 -6.00 4.00 -10.16
C PHE A 28 -6.32 5.35 -10.82
N GLU A 29 -7.21 5.34 -11.82
CA GLU A 29 -7.67 6.55 -12.50
C GLU A 29 -8.38 7.51 -11.53
N SER A 30 -9.29 7.00 -10.69
CA SER A 30 -9.97 7.78 -9.66
C SER A 30 -8.98 8.38 -8.64
N CYS A 31 -7.95 7.63 -8.25
CA CYS A 31 -6.87 8.12 -7.40
C CYS A 31 -6.12 9.30 -8.04
N CYS A 32 -5.76 9.19 -9.32
CA CYS A 32 -5.15 10.30 -10.06
C CYS A 32 -6.06 11.53 -10.10
N GLN A 33 -7.34 11.34 -10.44
CA GLN A 33 -8.33 12.43 -10.50
C GLN A 33 -8.51 13.15 -9.16
N ARG A 34 -8.45 12.41 -8.03
CA ARG A 34 -8.54 12.98 -6.68
C ARG A 34 -7.31 13.79 -6.29
N LEU A 35 -6.13 13.44 -6.79
CA LEU A 35 -4.90 14.23 -6.63
C LEU A 35 -4.85 15.42 -7.59
N GLY A 36 -5.63 15.39 -8.66
CA GLY A 36 -5.90 16.53 -9.52
C GLY A 36 -5.39 16.37 -10.95
N ALA A 37 -5.47 17.45 -11.71
CA ALA A 37 -5.09 17.44 -13.12
C ALA A 37 -3.58 17.58 -13.32
N ILE A 38 -3.08 17.15 -14.47
CA ILE A 38 -1.72 17.50 -14.90
C ILE A 38 -1.75 18.97 -15.33
N SER A 39 -0.91 19.81 -14.73
CA SER A 39 -0.83 21.22 -15.13
C SER A 39 -0.10 21.34 -16.47
N ALA A 40 -0.71 22.02 -17.44
CA ALA A 40 -0.11 22.26 -18.75
C ALA A 40 1.13 23.18 -18.69
N THR A 41 1.31 23.91 -17.58
CA THR A 41 2.48 24.76 -17.36
C THR A 41 3.57 24.07 -16.54
N ASP A 42 3.35 22.83 -16.11
CA ASP A 42 4.37 22.06 -15.40
C ASP A 42 5.48 21.64 -16.39
N PRO A 43 6.76 21.96 -16.14
CA PRO A 43 7.85 21.51 -16.99
C PRO A 43 7.95 19.98 -17.11
N ASP A 44 7.44 19.22 -16.13
CA ASP A 44 7.38 17.77 -16.13
C ASP A 44 6.03 17.22 -16.67
N ALA A 45 5.14 18.03 -17.26
CA ALA A 45 3.80 17.60 -17.70
C ALA A 45 3.81 16.34 -18.59
N ASP A 46 4.69 16.29 -19.60
CA ASP A 46 4.85 15.12 -20.48
C ASP A 46 5.37 13.89 -19.73
N ARG A 47 6.22 14.10 -18.73
CA ARG A 47 6.79 13.04 -17.89
C ARG A 47 5.72 12.47 -16.96
N ILE A 48 4.92 13.33 -16.34
CA ILE A 48 3.76 12.96 -15.51
C ILE A 48 2.74 12.19 -16.37
N SER A 49 2.45 12.65 -17.59
CA SER A 49 1.52 11.96 -18.51
C SER A 49 1.97 10.53 -18.84
N ARG A 50 3.27 10.34 -19.11
CA ARG A 50 3.84 8.99 -19.32
C ARG A 50 3.72 8.10 -18.09
N LEU A 51 3.98 8.65 -16.89
CA LEU A 51 3.80 7.92 -15.64
C LEU A 51 2.34 7.54 -15.39
N VAL A 52 1.38 8.43 -15.69
CA VAL A 52 -0.05 8.09 -15.65
C VAL A 52 -0.37 6.95 -16.62
N SER A 53 0.12 7.02 -17.86
CA SER A 53 -0.08 5.96 -18.86
C SER A 53 0.52 4.62 -18.42
N ALA A 54 1.72 4.65 -17.82
CA ALA A 54 2.38 3.50 -17.25
C ALA A 54 1.57 2.90 -16.09
N GLY A 55 1.08 3.74 -15.18
CA GLY A 55 0.26 3.32 -14.05
C GLY A 55 -1.07 2.70 -14.46
N LEU A 56 -1.76 3.27 -15.45
CA LEU A 56 -2.96 2.69 -16.05
C LEU A 56 -2.68 1.32 -16.68
N SER A 57 -1.53 1.18 -17.35
CA SER A 57 -1.11 -0.08 -17.95
C SER A 57 -0.77 -1.13 -16.89
N THR A 58 -0.07 -0.74 -15.83
CA THR A 58 0.24 -1.58 -14.66
C THR A 58 -1.03 -2.03 -13.95
N ALA A 59 -1.93 -1.10 -13.61
CA ALA A 59 -3.19 -1.42 -12.95
C ALA A 59 -4.07 -2.37 -13.81
N ASN A 60 -4.11 -2.14 -15.13
CA ASN A 60 -4.78 -3.04 -16.05
C ASN A 60 -4.11 -4.42 -16.10
N PHE A 61 -2.78 -4.49 -16.07
CA PHE A 61 -2.04 -5.75 -15.98
C PHE A 61 -2.41 -6.52 -14.71
N ILE A 62 -2.41 -5.87 -13.53
CA ILE A 62 -2.81 -6.50 -12.26
C ILE A 62 -4.22 -7.07 -12.34
N GLU A 63 -5.18 -6.30 -12.85
CA GLU A 63 -6.56 -6.77 -13.01
C GLU A 63 -6.61 -8.07 -13.83
N HIS A 64 -5.94 -8.11 -14.97
CA HIS A 64 -5.99 -9.25 -15.88
C HIS A 64 -5.16 -10.44 -15.38
N SER A 65 -3.96 -10.21 -14.83
CA SER A 65 -3.08 -11.26 -14.33
C SER A 65 -3.70 -11.97 -13.15
N CYS A 66 -4.22 -11.22 -12.18
CA CYS A 66 -4.82 -11.79 -10.98
C CYS A 66 -6.19 -12.40 -11.28
N LYS A 67 -7.01 -11.84 -12.19
CA LYS A 67 -8.24 -12.50 -12.66
C LYS A 67 -7.96 -13.83 -13.35
N LYS A 68 -6.84 -13.94 -14.09
CA LYS A 68 -6.38 -15.22 -14.68
C LYS A 68 -5.96 -16.22 -13.59
N MET A 69 -5.36 -15.76 -12.49
CA MET A 69 -5.03 -16.59 -11.33
C MET A 69 -6.29 -17.03 -10.57
N ALA A 70 -7.26 -16.12 -10.38
CA ALA A 70 -8.53 -16.36 -9.70
C ALA A 70 -9.34 -17.47 -10.37
N ARG A 71 -9.40 -17.48 -11.71
CA ARG A 71 -10.04 -18.55 -12.50
C ARG A 71 -9.45 -19.95 -12.27
N LYS A 72 -8.29 -20.04 -11.61
CA LYS A 72 -7.59 -21.29 -11.26
C LYS A 72 -7.45 -21.46 -9.74
N ASP A 73 -8.16 -20.65 -8.94
CA ASP A 73 -8.06 -20.60 -7.47
C ASP A 73 -6.64 -20.31 -6.95
N LYS A 74 -5.89 -19.53 -7.72
CA LYS A 74 -4.49 -19.14 -7.44
C LYS A 74 -4.30 -17.66 -7.11
N GLU A 75 -5.34 -16.83 -7.19
CA GLU A 75 -5.25 -15.46 -6.66
C GLU A 75 -5.08 -15.57 -5.13
N PRO A 76 -4.05 -14.95 -4.53
CA PRO A 76 -3.87 -14.96 -3.08
C PRO A 76 -5.06 -14.28 -2.38
N ASN A 77 -5.35 -14.69 -1.14
CA ASN A 77 -6.51 -14.15 -0.42
C ASN A 77 -6.24 -12.72 0.06
N TYR A 78 -5.00 -12.43 0.50
CA TYR A 78 -4.61 -11.10 0.96
C TYR A 78 -4.00 -10.32 -0.22
N HIS A 79 -2.88 -10.79 -0.80
CA HIS A 79 -2.18 -10.11 -1.90
C HIS A 79 -2.93 -10.28 -3.24
N SER A 80 -4.09 -9.64 -3.32
CA SER A 80 -5.11 -9.74 -4.37
C SER A 80 -5.31 -8.40 -5.08
N ARG A 81 -6.12 -8.38 -6.14
CA ARG A 81 -6.52 -7.11 -6.77
C ARG A 81 -7.21 -6.18 -5.78
N LEU A 82 -8.02 -6.73 -4.87
CA LEU A 82 -8.70 -5.95 -3.84
C LEU A 82 -7.70 -5.26 -2.92
N HIS A 83 -6.63 -5.96 -2.51
CA HIS A 83 -5.58 -5.36 -1.70
C HIS A 83 -4.87 -4.22 -2.45
N THR A 84 -4.47 -4.42 -3.71
CA THR A 84 -3.90 -3.32 -4.53
C THR A 84 -4.81 -2.10 -4.57
N ALA A 85 -6.12 -2.28 -4.77
CA ALA A 85 -7.08 -1.17 -4.79
C ALA A 85 -7.20 -0.47 -3.42
N ILE A 86 -7.21 -1.23 -2.32
CA ILE A 86 -7.21 -0.68 -0.95
C ILE A 86 -5.94 0.16 -0.72
N VAL A 87 -4.77 -0.35 -1.11
CA VAL A 87 -3.51 0.37 -0.98
C VAL A 87 -3.50 1.67 -1.78
N LEU A 88 -4.02 1.68 -3.01
CA LEU A 88 -4.14 2.90 -3.81
C LEU A 88 -5.04 3.96 -3.14
N GLN A 89 -6.16 3.55 -2.55
CA GLN A 89 -7.05 4.44 -1.80
C GLN A 89 -6.38 4.97 -0.52
N SER A 90 -5.67 4.10 0.21
CA SER A 90 -4.89 4.44 1.40
C SER A 90 -3.79 5.45 1.08
N LEU A 91 -2.98 5.19 0.06
CA LEU A 91 -1.91 6.08 -0.39
C LEU A 91 -2.47 7.44 -0.81
N THR A 92 -3.53 7.45 -1.62
CA THR A 92 -4.19 8.70 -2.04
C THR A 92 -4.69 9.51 -0.84
N THR A 93 -5.21 8.83 0.18
CA THR A 93 -5.68 9.47 1.43
C THR A 93 -4.51 10.09 2.20
N LEU A 94 -3.39 9.37 2.34
CA LEU A 94 -2.19 9.87 2.99
C LEU A 94 -1.58 11.07 2.23
N LEU A 95 -1.50 10.99 0.89
CA LEU A 95 -0.99 12.09 0.06
C LEU A 95 -1.84 13.36 0.18
N LEU A 96 -3.16 13.23 0.11
CA LEU A 96 -4.08 14.37 0.28
C LEU A 96 -3.98 14.98 1.68
N GLU A 97 -3.79 14.15 2.70
CA GLU A 97 -3.59 14.63 4.07
C GLU A 97 -2.23 15.32 4.22
N GLN A 98 -1.18 14.81 3.57
CA GLN A 98 0.14 15.45 3.55
C GLN A 98 0.08 16.83 2.87
N ARG A 99 -0.62 16.97 1.73
CA ARG A 99 -0.86 18.28 1.09
C ARG A 99 -1.55 19.25 2.04
N ARG A 100 -2.59 18.79 2.75
CA ARG A 100 -3.33 19.60 3.73
C ARG A 100 -2.39 20.12 4.82
N LEU A 101 -1.52 19.26 5.35
CA LEU A 101 -0.53 19.63 6.37
C LEU A 101 0.53 20.60 5.84
N ASN A 102 0.97 20.41 4.60
CA ASN A 102 1.88 21.33 3.90
C ASN A 102 1.22 22.66 3.52
N LYS A 103 -0.10 22.80 3.71
CA LYS A 103 -0.92 23.95 3.27
C LYS A 103 -0.85 24.16 1.75
N GLU A 104 -0.69 23.07 1.01
CA GLU A 104 -0.73 23.07 -0.45
C GLU A 104 -2.19 23.09 -0.92
N ILE A 105 -2.59 24.17 -1.57
CA ILE A 105 -3.96 24.37 -2.11
C ILE A 105 -4.05 23.84 -3.56
N SER A 106 -2.95 23.30 -4.10
CA SER A 106 -2.88 22.84 -5.48
C SER A 106 -3.73 21.60 -5.72
N ASN A 107 -4.55 21.65 -6.77
CA ASN A 107 -5.23 20.49 -7.34
C ASN A 107 -4.49 19.98 -8.59
N THR A 108 -3.16 19.94 -8.50
CA THR A 108 -2.29 19.46 -9.57
C THR A 108 -1.63 18.18 -9.13
N LEU A 109 -1.70 17.13 -9.95
CA LEU A 109 -0.97 15.89 -9.74
C LEU A 109 0.53 16.15 -9.96
N THR A 110 1.36 15.85 -8.96
CA THR A 110 2.81 16.02 -9.06
C THR A 110 3.51 14.75 -9.55
N LYS A 111 4.74 14.91 -10.05
CA LYS A 111 5.59 13.79 -10.47
C LYS A 111 5.85 12.80 -9.32
N ASP A 112 6.15 13.29 -8.11
CA ASP A 112 6.51 12.41 -6.99
C ASP A 112 5.30 11.59 -6.50
N GLU A 113 4.09 12.15 -6.56
CA GLU A 113 2.86 11.42 -6.24
C GLU A 113 2.49 10.37 -7.28
N ILE A 114 2.63 10.67 -8.57
CA ILE A 114 2.32 9.66 -9.59
C ILE A 114 3.38 8.54 -9.57
N VAL A 115 4.64 8.83 -9.25
CA VAL A 115 5.68 7.81 -9.05
C VAL A 115 5.29 6.84 -7.93
N THR A 116 4.81 7.33 -6.79
CA THR A 116 4.38 6.45 -5.69
C THR A 116 3.13 5.66 -6.05
N LEU A 117 2.14 6.27 -6.73
CA LEU A 117 0.96 5.55 -7.20
C LEU A 117 1.30 4.44 -8.20
N VAL A 118 2.19 4.69 -9.17
CA VAL A 118 2.61 3.67 -10.15
C VAL A 118 3.32 2.52 -9.46
N ALA A 119 4.18 2.81 -8.48
CA ALA A 119 4.86 1.80 -7.69
C ALA A 119 3.86 0.93 -6.92
N MET A 120 2.94 1.54 -6.18
CA MET A 120 1.95 0.80 -5.40
C MET A 120 0.87 0.13 -6.24
N ALA A 121 0.62 0.58 -7.48
CA ALA A 121 -0.20 -0.17 -8.42
C ALA A 121 0.43 -1.51 -8.82
N GLY A 122 1.76 -1.64 -8.72
CA GLY A 122 2.50 -2.83 -9.15
C GLY A 122 3.26 -3.57 -8.06
N HIS A 123 3.22 -3.12 -6.80
CA HIS A 123 4.09 -3.64 -5.73
C HIS A 123 3.93 -5.14 -5.47
N ASP A 124 2.73 -5.68 -5.68
CA ASP A 124 2.38 -7.10 -5.53
C ASP A 124 2.21 -7.85 -6.86
N ALA A 125 2.72 -7.30 -7.96
CA ALA A 125 2.56 -7.90 -9.28
C ALA A 125 3.04 -9.37 -9.32
N GLY A 126 2.12 -10.29 -9.59
CA GLY A 126 2.43 -11.71 -9.70
C GLY A 126 2.73 -12.42 -8.36
N HIS A 127 2.33 -11.82 -7.23
CA HIS A 127 2.35 -12.48 -5.93
C HIS A 127 1.57 -13.80 -5.98
N ASN A 128 2.14 -14.85 -5.38
CA ASN A 128 1.64 -16.23 -5.45
C ASN A 128 1.26 -16.80 -4.08
N GLY A 129 1.27 -15.97 -3.04
CA GLY A 129 0.94 -16.36 -1.68
C GLY A 129 2.11 -16.91 -0.86
N THR A 130 3.32 -16.91 -1.42
CA THR A 130 4.53 -17.32 -0.69
C THR A 130 5.14 -16.15 0.08
N ARG A 131 6.14 -16.44 0.91
CA ARG A 131 6.94 -15.44 1.62
C ARG A 131 8.33 -15.32 0.98
N ASN A 132 9.00 -14.20 1.24
CA ASN A 132 10.39 -14.00 0.88
C ASN A 132 11.29 -15.05 1.55
N ALA A 133 12.13 -15.72 0.75
CA ALA A 133 13.25 -16.54 1.22
C ALA A 133 14.51 -15.69 1.50
N TYR A 134 14.59 -14.51 0.87
CA TYR A 134 15.61 -13.47 1.10
C TYR A 134 15.01 -12.09 0.83
N THR A 135 15.66 -11.05 1.34
CA THR A 135 15.18 -9.66 1.24
C THR A 135 14.93 -9.22 -0.20
N CYS A 136 13.79 -8.58 -0.43
CA CYS A 136 13.27 -8.06 -1.70
C CYS A 136 13.01 -9.12 -2.77
N GLN A 137 12.84 -10.41 -2.44
CA GLN A 137 12.65 -11.46 -3.44
C GLN A 137 11.36 -11.25 -4.26
N LEU A 138 10.22 -11.16 -3.58
CA LEU A 138 8.92 -11.00 -4.22
C LEU A 138 8.77 -9.60 -4.81
N GLU A 139 9.30 -8.58 -4.15
CA GLU A 139 9.31 -7.20 -4.61
C GLU A 139 10.12 -7.03 -5.90
N SER A 140 11.26 -7.74 -6.02
CA SER A 140 12.04 -7.78 -7.27
C SER A 140 11.25 -8.42 -8.40
N ARG A 141 10.56 -9.52 -8.13
CA ARG A 141 9.71 -10.19 -9.11
C ARG A 141 8.54 -9.30 -9.54
N SER A 142 7.89 -8.61 -8.60
CA SER A 142 6.85 -7.64 -8.90
C SER A 142 7.34 -6.55 -9.86
N PHE A 143 8.52 -6.00 -9.58
CA PHE A 143 9.13 -5.01 -10.46
C PHE A 143 9.44 -5.58 -11.85
N GLU A 144 9.95 -6.81 -11.96
CA GLU A 144 10.22 -7.47 -13.25
C GLU A 144 8.96 -7.61 -14.11
N TYR A 145 7.80 -7.88 -13.51
CA TYR A 145 6.54 -7.95 -14.26
C TYR A 145 6.09 -6.60 -14.82
N ILE A 146 6.31 -5.51 -14.09
CA ILE A 146 5.82 -4.20 -14.51
C ILE A 146 6.83 -3.41 -15.34
N ARG A 147 8.13 -3.70 -15.25
CA ARG A 147 9.19 -2.99 -15.99
C ARG A 147 8.90 -2.87 -17.50
N PRO A 148 8.46 -3.92 -18.21
CA PRO A 148 8.10 -3.80 -19.64
C PRO A 148 6.97 -2.80 -19.91
N LEU A 149 6.05 -2.60 -18.97
CA LEU A 149 4.95 -1.64 -19.09
C LEU A 149 5.45 -0.20 -18.91
N LEU A 150 6.40 0.01 -18.00
CA LEU A 150 7.09 1.29 -17.80
C LEU A 150 7.91 1.67 -19.04
N ASP A 151 8.61 0.69 -19.62
CA ASP A 151 9.39 0.87 -20.86
C ASP A 151 8.49 1.20 -22.06
N ALA A 152 7.36 0.49 -22.21
CA ALA A 152 6.40 0.73 -23.27
C ALA A 152 5.78 2.14 -23.18
N ALA A 153 5.55 2.64 -21.97
CA ALA A 153 5.11 4.01 -21.72
C ALA A 153 6.23 5.07 -21.87
N LYS A 154 7.48 4.65 -22.14
CA LYS A 154 8.65 5.51 -22.30
C LYS A 154 8.92 6.39 -21.08
N CYS A 155 8.74 5.82 -19.88
CA CYS A 155 9.09 6.47 -18.62
C CYS A 155 10.60 6.80 -18.58
N ASP A 156 10.96 7.88 -17.90
CA ASP A 156 12.36 8.25 -17.68
C ASP A 156 13.02 7.24 -16.72
N GLU A 157 14.26 6.83 -17.01
CA GLU A 157 14.97 5.81 -16.21
C GLU A 157 15.08 6.16 -14.73
N ARG A 158 15.15 7.45 -14.38
CA ARG A 158 15.19 7.87 -12.97
C ARG A 158 13.87 7.60 -12.26
N ASP A 159 12.74 7.73 -12.96
CA ASP A 159 11.43 7.39 -12.39
C ASP A 159 11.28 5.87 -12.27
N ILE A 160 11.74 5.12 -13.27
CA ILE A 160 11.70 3.66 -13.20
C ILE A 160 12.55 3.15 -12.03
N TYR A 161 13.72 3.76 -11.82
CA TYR A 161 14.55 3.46 -10.66
C TYR A 161 13.86 3.85 -9.34
N ALA A 162 13.17 5.00 -9.29
CA ALA A 162 12.39 5.39 -8.12
C ALA A 162 11.26 4.40 -7.82
N ILE A 163 10.49 4.00 -8.84
CA ILE A 163 9.44 2.97 -8.75
C ILE A 163 10.01 1.66 -8.21
N LYS A 164 11.14 1.19 -8.77
CA LYS A 164 11.82 -0.01 -8.30
C LYS A 164 12.16 0.07 -6.81
N ARG A 165 12.76 1.18 -6.39
CA ARG A 165 13.15 1.37 -4.98
C ARG A 165 11.94 1.41 -4.05
N ILE A 166 10.84 2.04 -4.45
CA ILE A 166 9.62 2.09 -3.66
C ILE A 166 9.05 0.67 -3.51
N ILE A 167 8.93 -0.10 -4.60
CA ILE A 167 8.48 -1.50 -4.54
C ILE A 167 9.41 -2.32 -3.65
N TRP A 168 10.73 -2.20 -3.79
CA TRP A 168 11.67 -2.89 -2.89
C TRP A 168 11.49 -2.51 -1.42
N SER A 169 11.11 -1.26 -1.15
CA SER A 169 10.88 -0.82 0.22
C SER A 169 9.64 -1.45 0.85
N THR A 170 8.71 -2.06 0.11
CA THR A 170 7.55 -2.74 0.73
C THR A 170 7.93 -4.05 1.42
N ASP A 171 9.17 -4.55 1.30
CA ASP A 171 9.62 -5.71 2.08
C ASP A 171 9.54 -5.42 3.59
N PRO A 172 8.79 -6.23 4.37
CA PRO A 172 8.66 -6.07 5.82
C PRO A 172 9.99 -6.04 6.59
N ALA A 173 11.05 -6.68 6.09
CA ALA A 173 12.38 -6.68 6.69
C ALA A 173 13.02 -5.28 6.73
N LEU A 174 12.59 -4.36 5.85
CA LEU A 174 13.15 -3.01 5.74
C LEU A 174 12.39 -1.98 6.58
N ILE A 175 11.16 -2.27 7.02
CA ILE A 175 10.30 -1.36 7.78
C ILE A 175 11.00 -0.75 9.01
N PRO A 176 11.61 -1.53 9.93
CA PRO A 176 12.16 -0.94 11.15
C PRO A 176 13.29 0.06 10.88
N ALA A 177 14.15 -0.23 9.91
CA ALA A 177 15.28 0.63 9.57
C ALA A 177 14.83 1.93 8.87
N LEU A 178 13.88 1.83 7.94
CA LEU A 178 13.35 2.98 7.20
C LEU A 178 12.59 3.94 8.12
N HIS A 179 11.71 3.42 8.97
CA HIS A 179 10.94 4.26 9.90
C HIS A 179 11.79 4.88 11.00
N LYS A 180 12.86 4.21 11.47
CA LYS A 180 13.83 4.84 12.40
C LYS A 180 14.56 6.02 11.75
N GLY A 181 14.81 5.96 10.45
CA GLY A 181 15.41 7.06 9.68
C GLY A 181 14.49 8.27 9.56
N ALA A 182 13.18 8.10 9.69
CA ALA A 182 12.19 9.17 9.55
C ALA A 182 12.40 10.30 10.57
N ASP A 183 12.70 9.95 11.81
CA ASP A 183 12.92 10.90 12.92
C ASP A 183 14.08 11.86 12.65
N SER A 184 15.00 11.48 11.75
CA SER A 184 16.19 12.25 11.40
C SER A 184 16.02 13.17 10.19
N LEU A 185 14.88 13.12 9.49
CA LEU A 185 14.69 13.86 8.23
C LEU A 185 14.44 15.36 8.43
N GLY A 186 14.04 15.80 9.64
CA GLY A 186 13.73 17.19 9.96
C GLY A 186 12.42 17.70 9.33
N LYS A 187 12.19 17.45 8.04
CA LYS A 187 10.95 17.74 7.31
C LYS A 187 10.56 16.56 6.42
N PHE A 188 9.28 16.21 6.42
CA PHE A 188 8.73 15.24 5.48
C PHE A 188 8.50 15.91 4.12
N ASP A 189 9.17 15.41 3.08
CA ASP A 189 9.12 15.94 1.71
C ASP A 189 9.06 14.76 0.73
N LEU A 190 8.01 14.70 -0.08
CA LEU A 190 7.77 13.58 -0.99
C LEU A 190 8.81 13.49 -2.13
N SER A 191 9.59 14.54 -2.37
CA SER A 191 10.74 14.47 -3.28
C SER A 191 11.90 13.63 -2.71
N HIS A 192 11.91 13.37 -1.39
CA HIS A 192 12.90 12.53 -0.76
C HIS A 192 12.54 11.03 -0.83
N PRO A 193 13.47 10.16 -1.26
CA PRO A 193 13.20 8.73 -1.42
C PRO A 193 12.73 8.03 -0.15
N VAL A 194 13.23 8.45 1.02
CA VAL A 194 12.84 7.86 2.31
C VAL A 194 11.38 8.20 2.64
N CYS A 195 10.93 9.42 2.34
CA CYS A 195 9.53 9.80 2.52
C CYS A 195 8.60 9.03 1.58
N GLN A 196 9.02 8.81 0.32
CA GLN A 196 8.28 7.97 -0.63
C GLN A 196 8.14 6.53 -0.13
N ALA A 197 9.23 5.94 0.39
CA ALA A 197 9.21 4.60 0.96
C ALA A 197 8.27 4.51 2.18
N ILE A 198 8.40 5.43 3.14
CA ILE A 198 7.58 5.45 4.36
C ILE A 198 6.09 5.55 4.03
N ILE A 199 5.68 6.53 3.21
CA ILE A 199 4.25 6.73 2.94
C ILE A 199 3.64 5.56 2.15
N CYS A 200 4.44 4.88 1.34
CA CYS A 200 4.02 3.68 0.61
C CYS A 200 3.90 2.46 1.53
N GLN A 201 4.88 2.22 2.41
CA GLN A 201 4.80 1.18 3.45
C GLN A 201 3.59 1.39 4.35
N GLU A 202 3.34 2.64 4.78
CA GLU A 202 2.17 2.98 5.59
C GLU A 202 0.87 2.69 4.84
N ALA A 203 0.77 3.07 3.56
CA ALA A 203 -0.41 2.82 2.74
C ALA A 203 -0.71 1.33 2.57
N ASP A 204 0.34 0.51 2.43
CA ASP A 204 0.26 -0.93 2.25
C ASP A 204 -0.44 -1.62 3.45
N ILE A 205 -0.04 -1.25 4.67
CA ILE A 205 -0.56 -1.87 5.89
C ILE A 205 -1.67 -1.09 6.60
N LEU A 206 -2.08 0.08 6.07
CA LEU A 206 -3.05 0.99 6.73
C LEU A 206 -4.37 0.28 7.07
N ALA A 207 -4.97 -0.41 6.10
CA ALA A 207 -6.26 -1.07 6.32
C ALA A 207 -6.16 -2.16 7.40
N SER A 208 -5.00 -2.81 7.56
CA SER A 208 -4.75 -3.88 8.53
C SER A 208 -4.71 -3.39 9.98
N VAL A 209 -4.66 -2.08 10.23
CA VAL A 209 -4.80 -1.49 11.58
C VAL A 209 -6.17 -0.86 11.84
N ILE A 210 -7.03 -0.74 10.83
CA ILE A 210 -8.38 -0.21 11.02
C ILE A 210 -9.26 -1.28 11.70
N PRO A 211 -9.92 -0.98 12.84
CA PRO A 211 -10.69 -1.98 13.59
C PRO A 211 -11.76 -2.72 12.78
N GLN A 212 -12.36 -2.05 11.80
CA GLN A 212 -13.39 -2.59 10.92
C GLN A 212 -12.86 -3.68 9.98
N PHE A 213 -11.55 -3.71 9.68
CA PHE A 213 -10.97 -4.59 8.65
C PHE A 213 -9.86 -5.51 9.18
N GLN A 214 -9.27 -5.20 10.34
CA GLN A 214 -8.09 -5.89 10.87
C GLN A 214 -8.23 -7.42 10.94
N GLU A 215 -9.38 -7.92 11.41
CA GLU A 215 -9.58 -9.35 11.66
C GLU A 215 -9.72 -10.10 10.34
N GLU A 216 -10.57 -9.60 9.44
CA GLU A 216 -10.79 -10.20 8.13
C GLU A 216 -9.51 -10.21 7.29
N LEU A 217 -8.76 -9.11 7.27
CA LEU A 217 -7.49 -9.02 6.55
C LEU A 217 -6.44 -9.98 7.13
N THR A 218 -6.38 -10.11 8.45
CA THR A 218 -5.50 -11.10 9.10
C THR A 218 -5.91 -12.53 8.73
N GLN A 219 -7.21 -12.82 8.68
CA GLN A 219 -7.73 -14.13 8.27
C GLN A 219 -7.42 -14.43 6.80
N GLN A 220 -7.51 -13.43 5.91
CA GLN A 220 -7.13 -13.57 4.51
C GLN A 220 -5.63 -13.92 4.38
N LEU A 221 -4.77 -13.20 5.10
CA LEU A 221 -3.32 -13.47 5.10
C LEU A 221 -3.00 -14.86 5.68
N ALA A 222 -3.64 -15.24 6.79
CA ALA A 222 -3.49 -16.57 7.36
C ALA A 222 -3.94 -17.67 6.39
N THR A 223 -5.08 -17.49 5.71
CA THR A 223 -5.58 -18.46 4.72
C THR A 223 -4.63 -18.60 3.53
N GLU A 224 -4.00 -17.50 3.13
CA GLU A 224 -2.96 -17.49 2.11
C GLU A 224 -1.73 -18.28 2.55
N TRP A 225 -1.18 -17.98 3.73
CA TRP A 225 0.02 -18.62 4.26
C TRP A 225 -0.20 -20.08 4.62
N ASN A 226 -1.40 -20.48 5.03
CA ASN A 226 -1.70 -21.85 5.43
C ASN A 226 -1.44 -22.88 4.31
N LYS A 227 -1.44 -22.45 3.05
CA LYS A 227 -1.12 -23.31 1.89
C LYS A 227 0.36 -23.73 1.83
N VAL A 228 1.25 -22.96 2.46
CA VAL A 228 2.70 -23.09 2.34
C VAL A 228 3.43 -23.19 3.68
N ASP A 229 2.88 -22.57 4.73
CA ASP A 229 3.44 -22.49 6.09
C ASP A 229 2.30 -22.42 7.14
N PRO A 230 1.68 -23.57 7.48
CA PRO A 230 0.57 -23.62 8.44
C PRO A 230 0.92 -23.09 9.83
N MET A 231 2.15 -23.31 10.29
CA MET A 231 2.59 -22.85 11.62
C MET A 231 2.62 -21.33 11.69
N SER A 232 3.18 -20.65 10.69
CA SER A 232 3.16 -19.18 10.65
C SER A 232 1.75 -18.64 10.46
N ALA A 233 0.89 -19.34 9.70
CA ALA A 233 -0.51 -18.96 9.52
C ALA A 233 -1.30 -18.98 10.84
N GLU A 234 -1.13 -20.01 11.66
CA GLU A 234 -1.70 -20.07 13.03
C GLU A 234 -1.13 -18.95 13.91
N GLY A 235 0.18 -18.70 13.80
CA GLY A 235 0.86 -17.61 14.49
C GLY A 235 0.23 -16.23 14.21
N LEU A 236 -0.18 -15.94 12.96
CA LEU A 236 -0.84 -14.69 12.58
C LEU A 236 -2.16 -14.46 13.33
N LEU A 237 -2.95 -15.52 13.53
CA LEU A 237 -4.25 -15.46 14.19
C LEU A 237 -4.15 -15.37 15.72
N SER A 238 -2.97 -15.62 16.27
CA SER A 238 -2.74 -15.54 17.71
C SER A 238 -2.68 -14.10 18.23
N THR A 239 -3.04 -13.91 19.50
CA THR A 239 -2.81 -12.65 20.24
C THR A 239 -1.35 -12.20 20.17
N GLY A 240 -0.41 -13.16 20.22
CA GLY A 240 1.02 -12.89 20.10
C GLY A 240 1.41 -12.35 18.72
N GLY A 241 0.87 -12.94 17.65
CA GLY A 241 1.04 -12.49 16.28
C GLY A 241 0.50 -11.08 16.06
N ARG A 242 -0.73 -10.80 16.52
CA ARG A 242 -1.29 -9.43 16.44
C ARG A 242 -0.43 -8.42 17.18
N LYS A 243 0.01 -8.75 18.41
CA LYS A 243 0.92 -7.89 19.17
C LYS A 243 2.24 -7.67 18.43
N TYR A 244 2.81 -8.70 17.83
CA TYR A 244 4.06 -8.61 17.07
C TYR A 244 3.91 -7.68 15.86
N PHE A 245 2.85 -7.87 15.06
CA PHE A 245 2.54 -7.00 13.91
C PHE A 245 2.43 -5.53 14.35
N LEU A 246 1.60 -5.24 15.35
CA LEU A 246 1.38 -3.88 15.85
C LEU A 246 2.65 -3.21 16.42
N THR A 247 3.56 -4.01 17.01
CA THR A 247 4.77 -3.47 17.64
C THR A 247 5.96 -3.35 16.69
N HIS A 248 6.06 -4.19 15.66
CA HIS A 248 7.25 -4.28 14.80
C HIS A 248 7.01 -3.90 13.35
N LEU A 249 5.81 -4.17 12.80
CA LEU A 249 5.53 -4.03 11.37
C LEU A 249 4.58 -2.86 11.05
N ALA A 250 3.57 -2.61 11.88
CA ALA A 250 2.63 -1.51 11.70
C ALA A 250 3.26 -0.17 12.14
N LYS A 251 4.25 0.32 11.39
CA LYS A 251 4.92 1.58 11.66
C LYS A 251 4.27 2.70 10.86
N PHE A 252 3.93 3.78 11.57
CA PHE A 252 3.39 5.01 11.00
C PHE A 252 4.20 6.17 11.57
N SER A 253 5.01 6.81 10.73
CA SER A 253 5.90 7.92 11.08
C SER A 253 5.75 9.14 10.17
N SER A 254 4.97 9.07 9.09
CA SER A 254 4.65 10.25 8.28
C SER A 254 3.75 11.22 9.06
N PRO A 255 3.87 12.55 8.81
CA PRO A 255 2.95 13.52 9.40
C PRO A 255 1.49 13.24 9.04
N ALA A 256 1.23 12.73 7.83
CA ALA A 256 -0.10 12.35 7.38
C ALA A 256 -0.71 11.23 8.23
N SER A 257 0.03 10.15 8.48
CA SER A 257 -0.47 9.03 9.30
C SER A 257 -0.69 9.42 10.77
N HIS A 258 0.18 10.28 11.31
CA HIS A 258 -0.02 10.88 12.63
C HIS A 258 -1.27 11.77 12.68
N SER A 259 -1.49 12.62 11.68
CA SER A 259 -2.67 13.50 11.58
C SER A 259 -3.98 12.69 11.47
N LEU A 260 -3.92 11.53 10.83
CA LEU A 260 -5.05 10.59 10.74
C LEU A 260 -5.30 9.80 12.03
N GLY A 261 -4.40 9.85 13.02
CA GLY A 261 -4.56 9.16 14.30
C GLY A 261 -4.16 7.68 14.28
N LEU A 262 -3.40 7.23 13.28
CA LEU A 262 -3.00 5.82 13.13
C LEU A 262 -2.13 5.30 14.29
N PRO A 263 -1.15 6.06 14.83
CA PRO A 263 -0.42 5.64 16.03
C PRO A 263 -1.33 5.41 17.24
N GLN A 264 -2.32 6.28 17.47
CA GLN A 264 -3.26 6.17 18.58
C GLN A 264 -4.17 4.95 18.44
N LEU A 265 -4.55 4.59 17.20
CA LEU A 265 -5.29 3.36 16.92
C LEU A 265 -4.48 2.10 17.27
N ILE A 266 -3.17 2.10 17.02
CA ILE A 266 -2.29 1.01 17.42
C ILE A 266 -2.18 0.93 18.94
N ASP A 267 -1.95 2.06 19.61
CA ASP A 267 -1.81 2.12 21.06
C ASP A 267 -3.07 1.60 21.78
N GLY A 268 -4.25 1.99 21.29
CA GLY A 268 -5.53 1.47 21.79
C GLY A 268 -5.65 -0.04 21.67
N GLN A 269 -5.30 -0.59 20.50
CA GLN A 269 -5.32 -2.04 20.28
C GLN A 269 -4.31 -2.77 21.18
N LEU A 270 -3.10 -2.23 21.35
CA LEU A 270 -2.10 -2.81 22.25
C LEU A 270 -2.56 -2.79 23.71
N ALA A 271 -3.30 -1.77 24.14
CA ALA A 271 -3.90 -1.71 25.47
C ALA A 271 -5.00 -2.79 25.64
N ASP A 272 -5.89 -2.95 24.66
CA ASP A 272 -6.95 -3.96 24.68
C ASP A 272 -6.39 -5.39 24.74
N LEU A 273 -5.31 -5.67 24.02
CA LEU A 273 -4.64 -6.97 24.07
C LEU A 273 -4.03 -7.26 25.45
N LYS A 274 -3.50 -6.25 26.14
CA LYS A 274 -2.98 -6.41 27.51
C LYS A 274 -4.11 -6.72 28.49
N ILE A 275 -5.25 -6.06 28.38
CA ILE A 275 -6.41 -6.29 29.25
C ILE A 275 -6.92 -7.73 29.07
N LYS A 276 -7.12 -8.17 27.82
CA LYS A 276 -7.58 -9.54 27.53
C LYS A 276 -6.64 -10.61 28.08
N GLN A 277 -5.32 -10.41 28.00
CA GLN A 277 -4.34 -11.33 28.59
C GLN A 277 -4.46 -11.42 30.12
N SER A 278 -4.70 -10.29 30.80
CA SER A 278 -4.90 -10.28 32.26
C SER A 278 -6.20 -10.95 32.70
N SER A 279 -7.27 -10.86 31.91
CA SER A 279 -8.57 -11.47 32.21
C SER A 279 -8.65 -12.98 31.94
N THR A 280 -7.67 -13.56 31.22
CA THR A 280 -7.64 -15.01 30.92
C THR A 280 -6.82 -15.80 31.97
N ASN A 281 -6.17 -15.09 32.90
CA ASN A 281 -5.32 -15.66 33.96
C ASN A 281 -5.99 -15.65 35.35
N ILE A 282 -7.32 -15.51 35.41
CA ILE A 282 -8.17 -15.61 36.62
C ILE A 282 -9.14 -16.76 36.39
#